data_AF-A0ABD0WKA7-F1
#
_entry.id   AF-A0ABD0WKA7-F1
#
_cell.length_a   1.000
_cell.length_b   1.000
_cell.length_c   1.000
_cell.angle_alpha   90.00
_cell.angle_beta   90.00
_cell.angle_gamma   90.00
#
_symmetry.space_group_name_H-M   'P 1'
#
loop_
_entity.id
_entity.type
_entity.pdbx_description
1 polymer ?
#
loop_
_entity_poly.entity_id
_entity_poly.type
_entity_poly.pdbx_seq_one_letter_code
_entity_poly.pdbx_strand_id
1 'polypeptide(L)'
;MERPELTFSLAYIVFALCFVLTPNEFRSAGFTVQNLFSGWLGSEDIGFIQYHVRRTSVTLLVHSTLPLGYYMGMCIAAPEHNLVYVHLVSEGWRAFFTFSLALQVFSWMVVIYWSRHKWGNHPISKNLKAHALAHSGWGVVASSVNTEYRRIDKFATGAPGARVIITDTWIIKVTTYYVHIALHQDTHLTVTDSRQHQLSPDSVTPVQILTICVASINSSVKPFDIRLNSTEYAELRAKLHAPIRNAANVVIHQTMSDLFLETFKSHVEMNQVYLLTSGQELESCIGCMQVQANIKLLQSCQEEGEGECQQCYCRPMWCLTCMGKWFASRQDQQRPETWLGSRVPCPTCRAKFCILDVCIVT
;
A
#
# COMPACT_ATOMS: atom_id res chain seq x y z
N MET A 1 -28.60 31.89 11.92
CA MET A 1 -28.54 32.26 10.48
C MET A 1 -27.61 31.28 9.82
N GLU A 2 -28.18 30.29 9.13
CA GLU A 2 -27.42 29.39 8.27
C GLU A 2 -26.85 30.21 7.11
N ARG A 3 -25.54 30.21 6.91
CA ARG A 3 -24.89 30.87 5.77
C ARG A 3 -24.78 29.82 4.64
N PRO A 4 -25.73 29.76 3.69
CA PRO A 4 -25.79 28.69 2.69
C PRO A 4 -24.53 28.65 1.83
N GLU A 5 -23.94 29.81 1.54
CA GLU A 5 -22.64 29.99 0.89
C GLU A 5 -21.50 29.23 1.58
N LEU A 6 -21.44 29.24 2.91
CA LEU A 6 -20.35 28.66 3.69
C LEU A 6 -20.50 27.14 3.79
N THR A 7 -21.73 26.67 3.96
CA THR A 7 -22.08 25.24 3.90
C THR A 7 -21.79 24.67 2.52
N PHE A 8 -22.21 25.36 1.44
CA PHE A 8 -21.92 24.96 0.07
C PHE A 8 -20.41 24.89 -0.19
N SER A 9 -19.66 25.92 0.24
CA SER A 9 -18.21 25.98 0.04
C SER A 9 -17.49 24.82 0.72
N LEU A 10 -17.85 24.52 1.97
CA LEU A 10 -17.26 23.41 2.70
C LEU A 10 -17.60 22.06 2.04
N ALA A 11 -18.87 21.86 1.67
CA ALA A 11 -19.31 20.66 0.97
C ALA A 11 -18.60 20.48 -0.38
N TYR A 12 -18.43 21.56 -1.14
CA TYR A 12 -17.75 21.54 -2.44
C TYR A 12 -16.25 21.24 -2.29
N ILE A 13 -15.58 21.81 -1.30
CA ILE A 13 -14.15 21.53 -1.04
C ILE A 13 -13.97 20.05 -0.68
N VAL A 14 -14.80 19.52 0.21
CA VAL A 14 -14.78 18.09 0.57
C VAL A 14 -15.02 17.23 -0.67
N PHE A 15 -16.04 17.55 -1.47
CA PHE A 15 -16.32 16.85 -2.72
C PHE A 15 -15.14 16.90 -3.69
N ALA A 16 -14.54 18.08 -3.93
CA ALA A 16 -13.41 18.25 -4.84
C ALA A 16 -12.18 17.48 -4.35
N LEU A 17 -11.88 17.51 -3.06
CA LEU A 17 -10.79 16.72 -2.47
C LEU A 17 -11.02 15.22 -2.63
N CYS A 18 -12.22 14.73 -2.30
CA CYS A 18 -12.57 13.33 -2.48
C CYS A 18 -12.56 12.91 -3.95
N PHE A 19 -13.02 13.77 -4.86
CA PHE A 19 -13.02 13.48 -6.30
C PHE A 19 -11.60 13.42 -6.87
N VAL A 20 -10.68 14.27 -6.41
CA VAL A 20 -9.27 14.28 -6.85
C VAL A 20 -8.45 13.16 -6.21
N LEU A 21 -8.62 12.91 -4.91
CA LEU A 21 -7.86 11.88 -4.18
C LEU A 21 -8.45 10.48 -4.34
N THR A 22 -9.72 10.37 -4.73
CA THR A 22 -10.44 9.12 -4.98
C THR A 22 -10.32 8.10 -3.84
N PRO A 23 -10.83 8.42 -2.62
CA PRO A 23 -10.89 7.46 -1.53
C PRO A 23 -11.77 6.26 -1.91
N ASN A 24 -11.72 5.19 -1.11
CA ASN A 24 -12.35 3.92 -1.44
C ASN A 24 -13.86 4.06 -1.67
N GLU A 25 -14.53 4.96 -0.96
CA GLU A 25 -15.97 5.25 -1.06
C GLU A 25 -16.34 5.87 -2.41
N PHE A 26 -15.54 6.83 -2.90
CA PHE A 26 -15.74 7.42 -4.23
C PHE A 26 -15.46 6.42 -5.33
N ARG A 27 -14.47 5.54 -5.11
CA ARG A 27 -14.15 4.47 -6.05
C ARG A 27 -15.28 3.45 -6.15
N SER A 28 -15.81 2.99 -5.02
CA SER A 28 -16.90 2.00 -4.97
C SER A 28 -18.22 2.58 -5.48
N ALA A 29 -18.50 3.85 -5.22
CA ALA A 29 -19.66 4.56 -5.75
C ALA A 29 -19.54 4.90 -7.25
N GLY A 30 -18.37 4.69 -7.86
CA GLY A 30 -18.15 4.93 -9.28
C GLY A 30 -17.83 6.39 -9.65
N PHE A 31 -17.63 7.27 -8.68
CA PHE A 31 -17.26 8.68 -8.88
C PHE A 31 -15.77 8.85 -9.15
N THR A 32 -15.29 8.21 -10.21
CA THR A 32 -13.93 8.34 -10.70
C THR A 32 -13.93 8.75 -12.18
N VAL A 33 -12.91 9.48 -12.61
CA VAL A 33 -12.76 9.88 -14.02
C VAL A 33 -12.76 8.66 -14.94
N GLN A 34 -12.19 7.54 -14.49
CA GLN A 34 -12.14 6.29 -15.24
C GLN A 34 -13.53 5.74 -15.52
N ASN A 35 -14.42 5.76 -14.53
CA ASN A 35 -15.77 5.22 -14.66
C ASN A 35 -16.68 6.16 -15.44
N LEU A 36 -16.61 7.47 -15.17
CA LEU A 36 -17.39 8.50 -15.87
C LEU A 36 -17.10 8.55 -17.37
N PHE A 37 -15.85 8.31 -17.78
CA PHE A 37 -15.42 8.36 -19.18
C PHE A 37 -15.04 6.98 -19.74
N SER A 38 -15.50 5.89 -19.12
CA SER A 38 -15.15 4.51 -19.47
C SER A 38 -15.35 4.20 -20.96
N GLY A 39 -16.46 4.63 -21.56
CA GLY A 39 -16.76 4.44 -22.98
C GLY A 39 -15.76 5.11 -23.94
N TRP A 40 -15.17 6.25 -23.54
CA TRP A 40 -14.18 6.97 -24.37
C TRP A 40 -12.75 6.49 -24.13
N LEU A 41 -12.44 6.13 -22.89
CA LEU A 41 -11.12 5.62 -22.51
C LEU A 41 -10.83 4.27 -23.18
N GLY A 42 -11.87 3.44 -23.36
CA GLY A 42 -11.75 2.08 -23.86
C GLY A 42 -11.25 1.12 -22.79
N SER A 43 -10.70 -0.02 -23.21
CA SER A 43 -10.18 -1.04 -22.30
C SER A 43 -8.67 -0.93 -22.12
N GLU A 44 -8.24 -1.02 -20.86
CA GLU A 44 -6.84 -1.07 -20.46
C GLU A 44 -6.13 -2.33 -21.01
N ASP A 45 -6.85 -3.45 -21.14
CA ASP A 45 -6.30 -4.71 -21.66
C ASP A 45 -6.07 -4.68 -23.18
N ILE A 46 -6.84 -3.87 -23.90
CA ILE A 46 -6.66 -3.68 -25.34
C ILE A 46 -5.45 -2.79 -25.61
N GLY A 47 -5.16 -1.79 -24.78
CA GLY A 47 -4.05 -0.87 -25.05
C GLY A 47 -3.66 -0.06 -23.85
N PHE A 48 -2.91 -0.66 -22.94
CA PHE A 48 -2.49 -0.08 -21.67
C PHE A 48 -1.94 1.35 -21.79
N ILE A 49 -0.94 1.57 -22.66
CA ILE A 49 -0.32 2.90 -22.83
C ILE A 49 -1.33 3.91 -23.39
N GLN A 50 -2.11 3.54 -24.40
CA GLN A 50 -3.05 4.48 -25.02
C GLN A 50 -4.22 4.81 -24.10
N TYR A 51 -4.71 3.81 -23.36
CA TYR A 51 -5.69 3.97 -22.30
C TYR A 51 -5.21 5.00 -21.27
N HIS A 52 -3.97 4.86 -20.78
CA HIS A 52 -3.45 5.80 -19.78
C HIS A 52 -3.14 7.20 -20.33
N VAL A 53 -2.68 7.33 -21.58
CA VAL A 53 -2.52 8.64 -22.24
C VAL A 53 -3.86 9.38 -22.32
N ARG A 54 -4.93 8.67 -22.72
CA ARG A 54 -6.29 9.20 -22.76
C ARG A 54 -6.77 9.56 -21.35
N ARG A 55 -6.57 8.65 -20.39
CA ARG A 55 -6.97 8.81 -18.99
C ARG A 55 -6.35 10.05 -18.37
N THR A 56 -5.02 10.19 -18.40
CA THR A 56 -4.35 11.35 -17.80
C THR A 56 -4.74 12.66 -18.47
N SER A 57 -5.00 12.65 -19.79
CA SER A 57 -5.49 13.82 -20.52
C SER A 57 -6.90 14.24 -20.08
N VAL A 58 -7.82 13.28 -19.93
CA VAL A 58 -9.18 13.57 -19.44
C VAL A 58 -9.16 13.98 -17.98
N THR A 59 -8.39 13.28 -17.13
CA THR A 59 -8.24 13.66 -15.72
C THR A 59 -7.75 15.10 -15.59
N LEU A 60 -6.78 15.53 -16.40
CA LEU A 60 -6.33 16.92 -16.42
C LEU A 60 -7.48 17.89 -16.73
N LEU A 61 -8.26 17.63 -17.80
CA LEU A 61 -9.37 18.49 -18.22
C LEU A 61 -10.52 18.53 -17.21
N VAL A 62 -10.86 17.40 -16.62
CA VAL A 62 -11.95 17.29 -15.65
C VAL A 62 -11.55 17.97 -14.35
N HIS A 63 -10.33 17.71 -13.84
CA HIS A 63 -9.87 18.34 -12.60
C HIS A 63 -9.64 19.85 -12.77
N SER A 64 -9.20 20.31 -13.94
CA SER A 64 -9.10 21.76 -14.23
C SER A 64 -10.46 22.47 -14.29
N THR A 65 -11.56 21.72 -14.44
CA THR A 65 -12.93 22.27 -14.46
C THR A 65 -13.49 22.49 -13.05
N LEU A 66 -12.90 21.90 -12.00
CA LEU A 66 -13.41 22.02 -10.62
C LEU A 66 -13.51 23.48 -10.13
N PRO A 67 -12.53 24.39 -10.37
CA PRO A 67 -12.69 25.79 -9.99
C PRO A 67 -13.84 26.49 -10.71
N LEU A 68 -14.09 26.18 -11.98
CA LEU A 68 -15.24 26.69 -12.73
C LEU A 68 -16.55 26.12 -12.19
N GLY A 69 -16.57 24.83 -11.86
CA GLY A 69 -17.72 24.18 -11.22
C GLY A 69 -18.08 24.81 -9.88
N TYR A 70 -17.07 25.18 -9.08
CA TYR A 70 -17.28 25.93 -7.84
C TYR A 70 -17.92 27.31 -8.11
N TYR A 71 -17.38 28.07 -9.07
CA TYR A 71 -17.94 29.37 -9.45
C TYR A 71 -19.42 29.24 -9.86
N MET A 72 -19.72 28.27 -10.73
CA MET A 72 -21.09 28.01 -11.18
C MET A 72 -22.03 27.61 -10.03
N GLY A 73 -21.56 26.78 -9.11
CA GLY A 73 -22.34 26.39 -7.94
C GLY A 73 -22.61 27.56 -7.00
N MET A 74 -21.64 28.45 -6.83
CA MET A 74 -21.81 29.67 -6.03
C MET A 74 -22.82 30.65 -6.64
N CYS A 75 -22.94 30.72 -7.98
CA CYS A 75 -24.01 31.48 -8.63
C CYS A 75 -25.42 31.04 -8.20
N ILE A 76 -25.58 29.76 -7.83
CA ILE A 76 -26.86 29.19 -7.37
C ILE A 76 -26.99 29.30 -5.84
N ALA A 77 -25.91 29.05 -5.10
CA ALA A 77 -25.92 28.99 -3.63
C ALA A 77 -25.96 30.37 -2.95
N ALA A 78 -25.47 31.41 -3.62
CA ALA A 78 -25.45 32.79 -3.12
C ALA A 78 -25.91 33.79 -4.20
N PRO A 79 -27.21 33.74 -4.59
CA PRO A 79 -27.75 34.58 -5.65
C PRO A 79 -27.66 36.09 -5.30
N GLU A 80 -27.60 36.45 -4.01
CA GLU A 80 -27.40 37.82 -3.52
C GLU A 80 -26.13 38.48 -4.05
N HIS A 81 -25.10 37.70 -4.43
CA HIS A 81 -23.85 38.23 -4.98
C HIS A 81 -23.91 38.55 -6.47
N ASN A 82 -25.04 38.29 -7.16
CA ASN A 82 -25.23 38.55 -8.59
C ASN A 82 -24.08 38.04 -9.48
N LEU A 83 -23.47 36.91 -9.10
CA LEU A 83 -22.29 36.30 -9.74
C LEU A 83 -22.51 35.97 -11.23
N VAL A 84 -23.77 35.84 -11.65
CA VAL A 84 -24.18 35.63 -13.05
C VAL A 84 -23.73 36.79 -13.95
N TYR A 85 -23.72 38.02 -13.42
CA TYR A 85 -23.29 39.21 -14.15
C TYR A 85 -21.81 39.49 -13.91
N VAL A 86 -20.93 38.71 -14.55
CA VAL A 86 -19.46 38.71 -14.35
C VAL A 86 -18.81 40.12 -14.34
N HIS A 87 -19.38 41.09 -15.07
CA HIS A 87 -18.88 42.47 -15.13
C HIS A 87 -19.21 43.32 -13.88
N LEU A 88 -20.26 42.97 -13.13
CA LEU A 88 -20.76 43.69 -11.96
C LEU A 88 -20.29 43.06 -10.63
N VAL A 89 -19.57 41.94 -10.69
CA VAL A 89 -19.13 41.21 -9.50
C VAL A 89 -17.88 41.87 -8.90
N SER A 90 -17.67 41.65 -7.60
CA SER A 90 -16.47 42.09 -6.88
C SER A 90 -15.19 41.63 -7.59
N GLU A 91 -14.12 42.42 -7.42
CA GLU A 91 -12.84 42.14 -8.09
C GLU A 91 -12.28 40.75 -7.77
N GLY A 92 -12.51 40.25 -6.55
CA GLY A 92 -12.09 38.91 -6.13
C GLY A 92 -12.77 37.79 -6.93
N TRP A 93 -14.10 37.85 -7.11
CA TRP A 93 -14.83 36.85 -7.90
C TRP A 93 -14.50 36.93 -9.39
N ARG A 94 -14.29 38.14 -9.92
CA ARG A 94 -13.84 38.34 -11.30
C ARG A 94 -12.44 37.75 -11.53
N ALA A 95 -11.51 37.98 -10.60
CA ALA A 95 -10.18 37.37 -10.63
C ALA A 95 -10.25 35.84 -10.54
N PHE A 96 -11.09 35.30 -9.66
CA PHE A 96 -11.28 33.85 -9.53
C PHE A 96 -11.86 33.21 -10.81
N PHE A 97 -12.89 33.82 -11.40
CA PHE A 97 -13.48 33.34 -12.66
C PHE A 97 -12.47 33.37 -13.81
N THR A 98 -11.76 34.49 -13.98
CA THR A 98 -10.76 34.64 -15.05
C THR A 98 -9.61 33.64 -14.89
N PHE A 99 -9.11 33.41 -13.67
CA PHE A 99 -8.13 32.37 -13.39
C PHE A 99 -8.66 30.96 -13.71
N SER A 100 -9.87 30.65 -13.27
CA SER A 100 -10.51 29.34 -13.50
C SER A 100 -10.72 29.08 -15.00
N LEU A 101 -11.13 30.09 -15.77
CA LEU A 101 -11.27 30.01 -17.22
C LEU A 101 -9.92 29.85 -17.91
N ALA A 102 -8.92 30.64 -17.51
CA ALA A 102 -7.57 30.53 -18.05
C ALA A 102 -6.97 29.15 -17.81
N LEU A 103 -7.16 28.56 -16.61
CA LEU A 103 -6.73 27.21 -16.28
C LEU A 103 -7.39 26.16 -17.20
N GLN A 104 -8.69 26.30 -17.46
CA GLN A 104 -9.41 25.38 -18.34
C GLN A 104 -8.94 25.49 -19.80
N VAL A 105 -8.80 26.72 -20.31
CA VAL A 105 -8.30 26.97 -21.67
C VAL A 105 -6.87 26.46 -21.82
N PHE A 106 -6.00 26.70 -20.82
CA PHE A 106 -4.64 26.18 -20.81
C PHE A 106 -4.60 24.66 -20.85
N SER A 107 -5.44 23.98 -20.06
CA SER A 107 -5.52 22.53 -20.04
C SER A 107 -5.94 21.96 -21.40
N TRP A 108 -6.91 22.59 -22.06
CA TRP A 108 -7.28 22.26 -23.45
C TRP A 108 -6.14 22.48 -24.44
N MET A 109 -5.45 23.62 -24.36
CA MET A 109 -4.29 23.90 -25.22
C MET A 109 -3.20 22.84 -25.06
N VAL A 110 -2.91 22.40 -23.83
CA VAL A 110 -1.94 21.34 -23.53
C VAL A 110 -2.37 20.01 -24.14
N VAL A 111 -3.63 19.59 -23.98
CA VAL A 111 -4.13 18.33 -24.54
C VAL A 111 -4.12 18.35 -26.08
N ILE A 112 -4.51 19.47 -26.70
CA ILE A 112 -4.44 19.65 -28.16
C ILE A 112 -2.99 19.61 -28.63
N TYR A 113 -2.07 20.24 -27.89
CA TYR A 113 -0.64 20.19 -28.19
C TYR A 113 -0.11 18.75 -28.15
N TRP A 114 -0.53 17.94 -27.17
CA TRP A 114 -0.16 16.52 -27.10
C TRP A 114 -0.74 15.73 -28.27
N SER A 115 -2.01 15.94 -28.62
CA SER A 115 -2.68 15.18 -29.68
C SER A 115 -2.10 15.44 -31.08
N ARG A 116 -1.62 16.66 -31.36
CA ARG A 116 -1.08 17.08 -32.67
C ARG A 116 0.09 16.22 -33.20
N HIS A 117 0.91 15.65 -32.32
CA HIS A 117 2.04 14.80 -32.71
C HIS A 117 1.84 13.32 -32.36
N LYS A 118 0.62 12.81 -32.61
CA LYS A 118 0.22 11.43 -32.25
C LYS A 118 0.55 11.10 -30.79
N TRP A 119 0.38 12.06 -29.87
CA TRP A 119 0.72 11.92 -28.45
C TRP A 119 2.21 11.84 -28.11
N GLY A 120 3.14 11.98 -29.08
CA GLY A 120 4.58 11.88 -28.80
C GLY A 120 5.13 12.92 -27.81
N ASN A 121 4.46 14.07 -27.68
CA ASN A 121 4.80 15.10 -26.70
C ASN A 121 4.18 14.88 -25.31
N HIS A 122 3.30 13.89 -25.17
CA HIS A 122 2.67 13.54 -23.90
C HIS A 122 3.74 13.03 -22.91
N PRO A 123 3.65 13.34 -21.60
CA PRO A 123 4.63 12.91 -20.60
C PRO A 123 4.91 11.40 -20.60
N ILE A 124 3.88 10.57 -20.73
CA ILE A 124 4.02 9.10 -20.82
C ILE A 124 4.85 8.71 -22.05
N SER A 125 4.54 9.27 -23.23
CA SER A 125 5.28 8.97 -24.46
C SER A 125 6.72 9.45 -24.40
N LYS A 126 6.99 10.59 -23.76
CA LYS A 126 8.36 11.06 -23.49
C LYS A 126 9.12 10.14 -22.54
N ASN A 127 8.47 9.66 -21.47
CA ASN A 127 9.06 8.69 -20.55
C ASN A 127 9.41 7.37 -21.25
N LEU A 128 8.50 6.86 -22.10
CA LEU A 128 8.77 5.67 -22.93
C LEU A 128 9.93 5.87 -23.91
N LYS A 129 10.11 7.09 -24.43
CA LYS A 129 11.23 7.40 -25.33
C LYS A 129 12.59 7.23 -24.65
N ALA A 130 12.68 7.39 -23.33
CA ALA A 130 13.92 7.17 -22.58
C ALA A 130 14.40 5.71 -22.63
N HIS A 131 13.48 4.77 -22.92
CA HIS A 131 13.74 3.33 -23.05
C HIS A 131 13.83 2.86 -24.50
N ALA A 132 13.67 3.77 -25.47
CA ALA A 132 13.74 3.43 -26.88
C ALA A 132 15.19 3.45 -27.38
N LEU A 133 15.53 2.52 -28.26
CA LEU A 133 16.80 2.55 -29.00
C LEU A 133 16.91 3.83 -29.85
N ALA A 134 18.13 4.27 -30.15
CA ALA A 134 18.41 5.55 -30.81
C ALA A 134 17.62 5.81 -32.12
N HIS A 135 17.26 4.74 -32.85
CA HIS A 135 16.50 4.83 -34.11
C HIS A 135 15.03 4.40 -33.99
N SER A 136 14.57 4.04 -32.79
CA SER A 136 13.21 3.55 -32.53
C SER A 136 12.34 4.63 -31.89
N GLY A 137 11.07 4.70 -32.31
CA GLY A 137 10.09 5.57 -31.68
C GLY A 137 9.57 4.99 -30.37
N TRP A 138 9.03 5.85 -29.49
CA TRP A 138 8.37 5.43 -28.24
C TRP A 138 7.21 4.44 -28.46
N GLY A 139 6.62 4.41 -29.67
CA GLY A 139 5.55 3.48 -30.03
C GLY A 139 5.98 2.01 -30.01
N VAL A 140 7.25 1.70 -30.30
CA VAL A 140 7.76 0.32 -30.22
C VAL A 140 7.79 -0.14 -28.77
N VAL A 141 8.33 0.71 -27.88
CA VAL A 141 8.33 0.47 -26.43
C VAL A 141 6.90 0.31 -25.90
N ALA A 142 5.98 1.19 -26.34
CA ALA A 142 4.57 1.11 -25.98
C ALA A 142 3.94 -0.23 -26.40
N SER A 143 4.29 -0.75 -27.59
CA SER A 143 3.81 -2.05 -28.05
C SER A 143 4.35 -3.21 -27.22
N SER A 144 5.62 -3.15 -26.79
CA SER A 144 6.21 -4.15 -25.89
C SER A 144 5.47 -4.17 -24.56
N VAL A 145 5.30 -3.00 -23.93
CA VAL A 145 4.57 -2.85 -22.67
C VAL A 145 3.13 -3.36 -22.80
N ASN A 146 2.42 -3.00 -23.88
CA ASN A 146 1.05 -3.48 -24.09
C ASN A 146 0.98 -5.00 -24.26
N THR A 147 1.96 -5.61 -24.93
CA THR A 147 2.00 -7.06 -25.16
C THR A 147 2.25 -7.82 -23.88
N GLU A 148 3.21 -7.36 -23.06
CA GLU A 148 3.50 -7.95 -21.75
C GLU A 148 2.38 -7.70 -20.74
N TYR A 149 1.76 -6.51 -20.75
CA TYR A 149 0.63 -6.21 -19.90
C TYR A 149 -0.56 -7.14 -20.15
N ARG A 150 -0.76 -7.65 -21.37
CA ARG A 150 -1.84 -8.61 -21.66
C ARG A 150 -1.59 -10.02 -21.11
N ARG A 151 -0.35 -10.34 -20.70
CA ARG A 151 -0.05 -11.66 -20.14
C ARG A 151 -0.70 -11.82 -18.77
N ILE A 152 -1.02 -13.07 -18.42
CA ILE A 152 -1.72 -13.42 -17.18
C ILE A 152 -0.73 -13.43 -16.01
N ASP A 153 0.53 -13.77 -16.26
CA ASP A 153 1.58 -13.96 -15.27
C ASP A 153 2.20 -12.64 -14.75
N LYS A 154 1.51 -11.51 -14.91
CA LYS A 154 1.93 -10.21 -14.36
C LYS A 154 1.55 -10.11 -12.88
N PHE A 155 2.44 -9.54 -12.08
CA PHE A 155 2.11 -9.13 -10.72
C PHE A 155 1.42 -7.77 -10.75
N ALA A 156 0.31 -7.60 -10.03
CA ALA A 156 -0.38 -6.31 -9.93
C ALA A 156 -0.97 -6.11 -8.53
N THR A 157 -0.68 -4.98 -7.89
CA THR A 157 -1.21 -4.62 -6.57
C THR A 157 -1.71 -3.17 -6.57
N GLY A 158 -2.74 -2.90 -5.77
CA GLY A 158 -3.39 -1.59 -5.66
C GLY A 158 -4.57 -1.39 -6.62
N ALA A 159 -5.19 -0.21 -6.54
CA ALA A 159 -6.41 0.09 -7.28
C ALA A 159 -6.14 0.47 -8.74
N PRO A 160 -7.08 0.28 -9.68
CA PRO A 160 -6.89 0.59 -11.10
C PRO A 160 -6.36 2.01 -11.41
N GLY A 161 -6.73 3.00 -10.58
CA GLY A 161 -6.25 4.39 -10.69
C GLY A 161 -4.86 4.65 -10.10
N ALA A 162 -4.40 3.80 -9.19
CA ALA A 162 -3.15 3.91 -8.44
C ALA A 162 -2.62 2.52 -8.08
N ARG A 163 -1.95 1.86 -9.03
CA ARG A 163 -1.45 0.49 -8.89
C ARG A 163 -0.02 0.32 -9.38
N VAL A 164 0.62 -0.71 -8.89
CA VAL A 164 1.95 -1.17 -9.30
C VAL A 164 1.75 -2.45 -10.10
N ILE A 165 2.36 -2.51 -11.28
CA ILE A 165 2.31 -3.65 -12.19
C ILE A 165 3.75 -4.04 -12.51
N ILE A 166 4.06 -5.32 -12.35
CA ILE A 166 5.36 -5.88 -12.72
C ILE A 166 5.13 -6.98 -13.75
N THR A 167 5.78 -6.80 -14.88
CA THR A 167 5.82 -7.75 -16.00
C THR A 167 7.22 -8.38 -16.06
N ASP A 168 7.50 -9.18 -17.08
CA ASP A 168 8.81 -9.83 -17.23
C ASP A 168 9.94 -8.80 -17.38
N THR A 169 9.68 -7.70 -18.10
CA THR A 169 10.71 -6.69 -18.38
C THR A 169 10.40 -5.30 -17.84
N TRP A 170 9.15 -5.00 -17.49
CA TRP A 170 8.75 -3.65 -17.04
C TRP A 170 8.28 -3.63 -15.59
N ILE A 171 8.76 -2.62 -14.86
CA ILE A 171 8.20 -2.16 -13.59
C ILE A 171 7.40 -0.89 -13.86
N ILE A 172 6.11 -0.92 -13.57
CA ILE A 172 5.17 0.14 -13.90
C ILE A 172 4.45 0.60 -12.64
N LYS A 173 4.49 1.91 -12.37
CA LYS A 173 3.67 2.54 -11.33
C LYS A 173 2.70 3.51 -11.97
N VAL A 174 1.42 3.21 -11.82
CA VAL A 174 0.31 4.04 -12.26
C VAL A 174 -0.10 4.97 -11.12
N THR A 175 -0.20 6.26 -11.40
CA THR A 175 -0.77 7.27 -10.50
C THR A 175 -1.86 8.06 -11.23
N THR A 176 -2.54 8.97 -10.54
CA THR A 176 -3.61 9.81 -11.11
C THR A 176 -3.16 10.58 -12.36
N TYR A 177 -1.95 11.17 -12.33
CA TYR A 177 -1.45 12.05 -13.39
C TYR A 177 -0.25 11.51 -14.16
N TYR A 178 0.46 10.53 -13.60
CA TYR A 178 1.70 10.00 -14.16
C TYR A 178 1.68 8.49 -14.24
N VAL A 179 2.36 7.95 -15.25
CA VAL A 179 2.74 6.54 -15.32
C VAL A 179 4.25 6.50 -15.34
N HIS A 180 4.84 5.94 -14.28
CA HIS A 180 6.27 5.71 -14.19
C HIS A 180 6.56 4.33 -14.75
N ILE A 181 7.56 4.24 -15.62
CA ILE A 181 7.96 3.01 -16.28
C ILE A 181 9.48 2.91 -16.19
N ALA A 182 9.96 1.77 -15.74
CA ALA A 182 11.38 1.43 -15.75
C ALA A 182 11.60 0.01 -16.28
N LEU A 183 12.71 -0.18 -16.98
CA LEU A 183 13.18 -1.49 -17.38
C LEU A 183 13.72 -2.22 -16.15
N HIS A 184 13.19 -3.41 -15.91
CA HIS A 184 13.55 -4.23 -14.77
C HIS A 184 15.08 -4.49 -14.72
N GLN A 185 15.70 -4.86 -15.84
CA GLN A 185 17.15 -5.10 -15.94
C GLN A 185 18.01 -3.87 -15.61
N ASP A 186 17.46 -2.66 -15.76
CA ASP A 186 18.17 -1.39 -15.56
C ASP A 186 17.84 -0.78 -14.19
N THR A 187 17.26 -1.55 -13.26
CA THR A 187 16.79 -1.04 -11.97
C THR A 187 17.49 -1.67 -10.77
N HIS A 188 17.68 -0.86 -9.74
CA HIS A 188 18.01 -1.27 -8.40
C HIS A 188 16.81 -1.04 -7.49
N LEU A 189 16.36 -2.11 -6.85
CA LEU A 189 15.22 -2.10 -5.94
C LEU A 189 15.73 -2.12 -4.52
N THR A 190 15.30 -1.14 -3.72
CA THR A 190 15.69 -1.04 -2.30
C THR A 190 14.46 -0.83 -1.44
N VAL A 191 14.23 -1.72 -0.46
CA VAL A 191 13.21 -1.51 0.57
C VAL A 191 13.72 -0.42 1.50
N THR A 192 13.07 0.75 1.48
CA THR A 192 13.50 1.96 2.20
C THR A 192 12.75 2.18 3.50
N ASP A 193 11.49 1.75 3.58
CA ASP A 193 10.62 2.00 4.74
C ASP A 193 9.64 0.84 4.93
N SER A 194 9.24 0.60 6.18
CA SER A 194 8.18 -0.34 6.53
C SER A 194 7.26 0.29 7.58
N ARG A 195 6.00 0.53 7.23
CA ARG A 195 5.03 1.15 8.14
C ARG A 195 3.92 0.19 8.51
N GLN A 196 3.80 -0.10 9.80
CA GLN A 196 2.66 -0.84 10.33
C GLN A 196 1.47 0.10 10.53
N HIS A 197 0.31 -0.27 9.98
CA HIS A 197 -0.96 0.39 10.21
C HIS A 197 -1.81 -0.54 11.08
N GLN A 198 -2.09 -0.13 12.31
CA GLN A 198 -2.92 -0.89 13.26
C GLN A 198 -4.40 -0.95 12.84
N LEU A 199 -4.84 -0.03 12.00
CA LEU A 199 -6.20 0.05 11.47
C LEU A 199 -6.10 0.27 9.95
N SER A 200 -6.43 -0.76 9.17
CA SER A 200 -6.67 -0.65 7.74
C SER A 200 -8.18 -0.71 7.49
N PRO A 201 -8.77 0.15 6.63
CA PRO A 201 -10.20 0.08 6.31
C PRO A 201 -10.65 -1.29 5.80
N ASP A 202 -9.73 -2.04 5.18
CA ASP A 202 -9.99 -3.30 4.50
C ASP A 202 -9.62 -4.54 5.32
N SER A 203 -8.99 -4.39 6.51
CA SER A 203 -8.63 -5.52 7.36
C SER A 203 -8.60 -5.17 8.86
N VAL A 204 -9.19 -6.05 9.67
CA VAL A 204 -9.16 -5.99 11.15
C VAL A 204 -7.75 -6.28 11.70
N THR A 205 -6.86 -6.82 10.86
CA THR A 205 -5.48 -7.14 11.20
C THR A 205 -4.52 -5.99 10.92
N PRO A 206 -3.45 -5.84 11.73
CA PRO A 206 -2.39 -4.88 11.47
C PRO A 206 -1.70 -5.20 10.14
N VAL A 207 -1.68 -4.22 9.22
CA VAL A 207 -1.06 -4.36 7.90
C VAL A 207 0.28 -3.65 7.90
N GLN A 208 1.34 -4.34 7.48
CA GLN A 208 2.63 -3.70 7.21
C GLN A 208 2.71 -3.33 5.73
N ILE A 209 2.88 -2.04 5.46
CA ILE A 209 3.09 -1.53 4.10
C ILE A 209 4.59 -1.29 3.91
N LEU A 210 5.17 -1.93 2.91
CA LEU A 210 6.55 -1.74 2.50
C LEU A 210 6.64 -0.64 1.46
N THR A 211 7.66 0.21 1.56
CA THR A 211 8.04 1.17 0.52
C THR A 211 9.34 0.70 -0.12
N ILE A 212 9.31 0.50 -1.43
CA ILE A 212 10.47 0.08 -2.21
C ILE A 212 10.81 1.19 -3.22
N CYS A 213 12.01 1.72 -3.13
CA CYS A 213 12.53 2.67 -4.10
C CYS A 213 13.01 1.92 -5.36
N VAL A 214 12.50 2.37 -6.51
CA VAL A 214 12.92 1.92 -7.84
C VAL A 214 13.83 2.97 -8.45
N ALA A 215 15.14 2.70 -8.45
CA ALA A 215 16.14 3.57 -9.06
C ALA A 215 16.63 2.95 -10.36
N SER A 216 16.61 3.69 -11.47
CA SER A 216 17.16 3.22 -12.74
C SER A 216 18.61 3.67 -12.92
N ILE A 217 19.40 2.84 -13.61
CA ILE A 217 20.76 3.18 -14.09
C ILE A 217 20.67 4.30 -15.15
N ASN A 218 19.59 4.35 -15.92
CA ASN A 218 19.36 5.40 -16.90
C ASN A 218 18.96 6.72 -16.20
N SER A 219 19.85 7.72 -16.25
CA SER A 219 19.64 9.05 -15.64
C SER A 219 18.44 9.82 -16.18
N SER A 220 17.92 9.43 -17.35
CA SER A 220 16.69 10.02 -17.92
C SER A 220 15.42 9.55 -17.19
N VAL A 221 15.51 8.47 -16.43
CA VAL A 221 14.39 7.87 -15.68
C VAL A 221 14.49 8.30 -14.23
N LYS A 222 13.56 9.15 -13.80
CA LYS A 222 13.50 9.60 -12.40
C LYS A 222 13.15 8.42 -11.48
N PRO A 223 13.84 8.26 -10.33
CA PRO A 223 13.48 7.28 -9.32
C PRO A 223 12.04 7.47 -8.82
N PHE A 224 11.38 6.38 -8.44
CA PHE A 224 10.04 6.40 -7.87
C PHE A 224 9.84 5.28 -6.86
N ASP A 225 8.98 5.52 -5.87
CA ASP A 225 8.67 4.52 -4.84
C ASP A 225 7.44 3.71 -5.20
N ILE A 226 7.49 2.39 -5.01
CA ILE A 226 6.32 1.51 -5.02
C ILE A 226 5.96 1.13 -3.59
N ARG A 227 4.66 0.97 -3.32
CA ARG A 227 4.13 0.59 -2.01
C ARG A 227 3.27 -0.65 -2.17
N LEU A 228 3.46 -1.64 -1.30
CA LEU A 228 2.70 -2.88 -1.29
C LEU A 228 2.56 -3.42 0.13
N ASN A 229 1.62 -4.36 0.32
CA ASN A 229 1.50 -5.08 1.58
C ASN A 229 2.68 -6.05 1.74
N SER A 230 3.19 -6.23 2.96
CA SER A 230 4.28 -7.18 3.25
C SER A 230 3.90 -8.61 2.90
N THR A 231 2.61 -8.97 2.91
CA THR A 231 2.11 -10.28 2.49
C THR A 231 2.32 -10.56 1.00
N GLU A 232 2.29 -9.52 0.16
CA GLU A 232 2.48 -9.60 -1.30
C GLU A 232 3.98 -9.60 -1.69
N TYR A 233 4.88 -9.38 -0.72
CA TYR A 233 6.31 -9.24 -0.98
C TYR A 233 6.95 -10.51 -1.57
N ALA A 234 6.49 -11.69 -1.15
CA ALA A 234 7.01 -12.96 -1.66
C ALA A 234 6.67 -13.15 -3.14
N GLU A 235 5.44 -12.81 -3.55
CA GLU A 235 4.98 -12.88 -4.93
C GLU A 235 5.71 -11.85 -5.80
N LEU A 236 5.83 -10.61 -5.32
CA LEU A 236 6.62 -9.57 -5.95
C LEU A 236 8.07 -10.04 -6.21
N ARG A 237 8.70 -10.59 -5.18
CA ARG A 237 10.08 -11.09 -5.26
C ARG A 237 10.21 -12.27 -6.23
N ALA A 238 9.23 -13.16 -6.27
CA ALA A 238 9.20 -14.26 -7.22
C ALA A 238 9.12 -13.76 -8.67
N LYS A 239 8.33 -12.71 -8.92
CA LYS A 239 8.21 -12.12 -10.27
C LYS A 239 9.45 -11.35 -10.71
N LEU A 240 10.14 -10.70 -9.76
CA LEU A 240 11.27 -9.84 -10.08
C LEU A 240 12.55 -10.59 -10.40
N HIS A 241 12.74 -11.90 -10.14
CA HIS A 241 13.96 -12.67 -10.47
C HIS A 241 15.34 -12.09 -10.02
N ALA A 242 15.40 -10.86 -9.51
CA ALA A 242 16.57 -10.09 -9.13
C ALA A 242 16.50 -9.75 -7.64
N PRO A 243 17.66 -9.62 -6.95
CA PRO A 243 17.67 -9.38 -5.52
C PRO A 243 17.20 -7.95 -5.19
N ILE A 244 16.18 -7.86 -4.34
CA ILE A 244 15.76 -6.60 -3.72
C ILE A 244 16.68 -6.35 -2.52
N ARG A 245 17.30 -5.17 -2.45
CA ARG A 245 18.16 -4.76 -1.34
C ARG A 245 17.30 -4.27 -0.18
N ASN A 246 17.70 -4.58 1.05
CA ASN A 246 17.07 -3.99 2.23
C ASN A 246 17.95 -2.84 2.74
N ALA A 247 17.35 -1.68 3.01
CA ALA A 247 18.03 -0.65 3.78
C ALA A 247 18.32 -1.16 5.20
N ALA A 248 19.39 -0.66 5.81
CA ALA A 248 19.71 -0.98 7.19
C ALA A 248 18.52 -0.59 8.09
N ASN A 249 18.11 -1.50 8.97
CA ASN A 249 17.02 -1.35 9.95
C ASN A 249 15.57 -1.49 9.43
N VAL A 250 15.35 -2.06 8.23
CA VAL A 250 13.99 -2.40 7.79
C VAL A 250 13.70 -3.90 8.03
N VAL A 251 12.78 -4.19 8.94
CA VAL A 251 12.31 -5.56 9.23
C VAL A 251 11.05 -5.83 8.41
N ILE A 252 11.07 -6.88 7.60
CA ILE A 252 9.92 -7.30 6.77
C ILE A 252 9.25 -8.50 7.43
N HIS A 253 8.02 -8.31 7.93
CA HIS A 253 7.20 -9.40 8.45
C HIS A 253 6.36 -9.97 7.32
N GLN A 254 6.72 -11.16 6.84
CA GLN A 254 6.05 -11.81 5.71
C GLN A 254 4.78 -12.56 6.14
N THR A 255 4.69 -12.98 7.40
CA THR A 255 3.53 -13.71 7.94
C THR A 255 3.05 -13.16 9.28
N MET A 256 1.77 -13.37 9.60
CA MET A 256 1.22 -13.09 10.93
C MET A 256 1.91 -13.90 12.03
N SER A 257 2.38 -15.11 11.70
CA SER A 257 3.19 -15.91 12.62
C SER A 257 4.52 -15.23 12.94
N ASP A 258 5.18 -14.57 11.99
CA ASP A 258 6.44 -13.86 12.25
C ASP A 258 6.23 -12.63 13.14
N LEU A 259 5.16 -11.86 12.91
CA LEU A 259 4.79 -10.72 13.75
C LEU A 259 4.42 -11.18 15.17
N PHE A 260 3.66 -12.27 15.28
CA PHE A 260 3.35 -12.89 16.56
C PHE A 260 4.62 -13.35 17.27
N LEU A 261 5.56 -14.01 16.58
CA LEU A 261 6.79 -14.50 17.18
C LEU A 261 7.65 -13.38 17.77
N GLU A 262 7.75 -12.24 17.09
CA GLU A 262 8.46 -11.07 17.62
C GLU A 262 7.75 -10.51 18.86
N THR A 263 6.42 -10.32 18.77
CA THR A 263 5.63 -9.83 19.90
C THR A 263 5.68 -10.79 21.09
N PHE A 264 5.64 -12.08 20.83
CA PHE A 264 5.76 -13.16 21.81
C PHE A 264 7.11 -13.12 22.52
N LYS A 265 8.20 -12.98 21.76
CA LYS A 265 9.55 -12.85 22.31
C LYS A 265 9.65 -11.64 23.25
N SER A 266 9.20 -10.48 22.79
CA SER A 266 9.22 -9.25 23.60
C SER A 266 8.40 -9.37 24.88
N HIS A 267 7.23 -10.02 24.85
CA HIS A 267 6.45 -10.28 26.07
C HIS A 267 7.17 -11.24 27.01
N VAL A 268 7.74 -12.34 26.50
CA VAL A 268 8.43 -13.34 27.31
C VAL A 268 9.71 -12.78 27.95
N GLU A 269 10.40 -11.85 27.30
CA GLU A 269 11.55 -11.14 27.87
C GLU A 269 11.19 -10.29 29.10
N MET A 270 9.92 -9.89 29.24
CA MET A 270 9.42 -9.15 30.41
C MET A 270 8.87 -10.06 31.51
N ASN A 271 8.72 -11.36 31.25
CA ASN A 271 8.22 -12.32 32.24
C ASN A 271 9.27 -12.64 33.31
N GLN A 272 8.82 -13.29 34.39
CA GLN A 272 9.74 -13.81 35.40
C GLN A 272 10.74 -14.80 34.79
N VAL A 273 11.99 -14.69 35.23
CA VAL A 273 13.08 -15.58 34.83
C VAL A 273 13.10 -16.82 35.73
N TYR A 274 13.31 -17.99 35.15
CA TYR A 274 13.50 -19.24 35.87
C TYR A 274 14.98 -19.50 36.11
N LEU A 275 15.37 -19.54 37.39
CA LEU A 275 16.72 -19.89 37.80
C LEU A 275 16.93 -21.40 37.73
N LEU A 276 17.90 -21.83 36.93
CA LEU A 276 18.20 -23.24 36.79
C LEU A 276 18.71 -23.83 38.13
N THR A 277 18.17 -24.98 38.52
CA THR A 277 18.59 -25.65 39.76
C THR A 277 19.99 -26.22 39.59
N SER A 278 20.87 -26.02 40.57
CA SER A 278 22.27 -26.50 40.55
C SER A 278 22.37 -27.97 40.16
N GLY A 279 23.03 -28.26 39.03
CA GLY A 279 23.26 -29.62 38.52
C GLY A 279 22.35 -30.08 37.38
N GLN A 280 21.40 -29.26 36.89
CA GLN A 280 20.69 -29.54 35.65
C GLN A 280 21.46 -28.97 34.45
N GLU A 281 21.81 -29.82 33.48
CA GLU A 281 22.34 -29.38 32.19
C GLU A 281 21.20 -29.15 31.19
N LEU A 282 21.29 -28.07 30.40
CA LEU A 282 20.32 -27.77 29.36
C LEU A 282 20.66 -28.53 28.07
N GLU A 283 19.74 -29.41 27.68
CA GLU A 283 19.82 -30.14 26.42
C GLU A 283 19.48 -29.26 25.22
N SER A 284 19.73 -29.77 24.01
CA SER A 284 19.29 -29.12 22.78
C SER A 284 17.76 -29.06 22.70
N CYS A 285 17.24 -27.96 22.16
CA CYS A 285 15.80 -27.77 21.96
C CYS A 285 15.22 -28.91 21.10
N ILE A 286 14.23 -29.62 21.61
CA ILE A 286 13.62 -30.77 20.92
C ILE A 286 12.87 -30.39 19.63
N GLY A 287 12.53 -29.11 19.47
CA GLY A 287 11.82 -28.62 18.30
C GLY A 287 12.72 -28.35 17.08
N CYS A 288 13.88 -27.71 17.29
CA CYS A 288 14.78 -27.34 16.19
C CYS A 288 16.11 -28.12 16.19
N MET A 289 16.51 -28.68 17.33
CA MET A 289 17.80 -29.35 17.54
C MET A 289 19.03 -28.49 17.19
N GLN A 290 18.87 -27.17 17.08
CA GLN A 290 19.93 -26.24 16.66
C GLN A 290 20.51 -25.39 17.80
N VAL A 291 19.71 -25.13 18.83
CA VAL A 291 20.08 -24.28 19.97
C VAL A 291 19.71 -24.98 21.27
N GLN A 292 20.33 -24.59 22.38
CA GLN A 292 19.95 -25.09 23.70
C GLN A 292 18.52 -24.68 24.08
N ALA A 293 17.86 -25.54 24.84
CA ALA A 293 16.58 -25.23 25.46
C ALA A 293 16.77 -24.08 26.46
N ASN A 294 15.95 -23.05 26.37
CA ASN A 294 16.06 -21.86 27.21
C ASN A 294 14.72 -21.36 27.75
N ILE A 295 13.70 -22.23 27.72
CA ILE A 295 12.34 -21.90 28.17
C ILE A 295 11.84 -22.94 29.17
N LYS A 296 11.26 -22.42 30.26
CA LYS A 296 10.51 -23.17 31.26
C LYS A 296 9.07 -22.64 31.27
N LEU A 297 8.11 -23.55 31.39
CA LEU A 297 6.72 -23.18 31.67
C LEU A 297 6.49 -23.24 33.19
N LEU A 298 6.09 -22.13 33.80
CA LEU A 298 5.78 -21.98 35.22
C LEU A 298 4.46 -21.23 35.34
N GLN A 299 3.52 -21.73 36.15
CA GLN A 299 2.23 -21.05 36.31
C GLN A 299 2.45 -19.73 37.07
N SER A 300 2.25 -18.61 36.38
CA SER A 300 2.45 -17.26 36.92
C SER A 300 1.19 -16.39 36.76
N CYS A 301 0.23 -16.79 35.94
CA CYS A 301 -1.06 -16.10 35.86
C CYS A 301 -1.96 -16.40 37.07
N GLN A 302 -2.60 -15.35 37.62
CA GLN A 302 -3.65 -15.45 38.65
C GLN A 302 -5.02 -15.25 37.99
N GLU A 303 -5.67 -16.32 37.55
CA GLU A 303 -7.08 -16.27 37.11
C GLU A 303 -7.83 -17.50 37.64
N GLU A 304 -8.96 -17.27 38.31
CA GLU A 304 -9.87 -18.30 38.84
C GLU A 304 -11.00 -18.57 37.82
N GLY A 305 -11.08 -19.76 37.23
CA GLY A 305 -12.12 -20.21 36.29
C GLY A 305 -11.82 -21.49 35.48
N GLU A 306 -12.86 -22.16 34.97
CA GLU A 306 -12.71 -23.36 34.12
C GLU A 306 -11.94 -23.06 32.82
N GLY A 307 -10.82 -23.75 32.58
CA GLY A 307 -9.91 -23.49 31.45
C GLY A 307 -8.57 -22.87 31.85
N GLU A 308 -8.34 -22.73 33.15
CA GLU A 308 -7.10 -22.31 33.82
C GLU A 308 -5.80 -22.90 33.23
N CYS A 309 -4.75 -22.07 33.32
CA CYS A 309 -3.38 -22.55 33.15
C CYS A 309 -3.02 -23.52 34.28
N GLN A 310 -2.23 -24.52 33.95
CA GLN A 310 -1.87 -25.61 34.84
C GLN A 310 -0.37 -25.62 35.08
N GLN A 311 0.04 -25.95 36.30
CA GLN A 311 1.45 -26.12 36.63
C GLN A 311 2.09 -27.20 35.74
N CYS A 312 3.10 -26.79 34.96
CA CYS A 312 3.87 -27.67 34.11
C CYS A 312 5.10 -28.21 34.85
N TYR A 313 5.26 -29.53 34.88
CA TYR A 313 6.40 -30.21 35.52
C TYR A 313 7.49 -30.66 34.52
N CYS A 314 7.34 -30.36 33.23
CA CYS A 314 8.35 -30.70 32.23
C CYS A 314 9.66 -29.94 32.45
N ARG A 315 10.80 -30.58 32.18
CA ARG A 315 12.10 -29.90 32.15
C ARG A 315 12.15 -28.84 31.02
N PRO A 316 13.05 -27.85 31.09
CA PRO A 316 13.31 -26.98 29.95
C PRO A 316 13.80 -27.80 28.76
N MET A 317 12.97 -27.95 27.74
CA MET A 317 13.26 -28.78 26.55
C MET A 317 13.09 -28.00 25.23
N TRP A 318 12.61 -26.76 25.31
CA TRP A 318 12.27 -25.95 24.14
C TRP A 318 13.04 -24.63 24.18
N CYS A 319 13.35 -24.09 23.00
CA CYS A 319 13.84 -22.73 22.87
C CYS A 319 12.68 -21.75 22.64
N LEU A 320 12.92 -20.47 22.92
CA LEU A 320 11.94 -19.38 22.78
C LEU A 320 11.23 -19.37 21.43
N THR A 321 12.00 -19.50 20.34
CA THR A 321 11.44 -19.47 18.98
C THR A 321 10.55 -20.67 18.69
N CYS A 322 10.96 -21.89 19.10
CA CYS A 322 10.14 -23.08 18.88
C CYS A 322 8.87 -23.08 19.74
N MET A 323 8.95 -22.58 20.98
CA MET A 323 7.77 -22.44 21.85
C MET A 323 6.78 -21.43 21.27
N GLY A 324 7.25 -20.27 20.80
CA GLY A 324 6.39 -19.29 20.14
C GLY A 324 5.73 -19.83 18.87
N LYS A 325 6.46 -20.63 18.07
CA LYS A 325 5.90 -21.27 16.86
C LYS A 325 4.82 -22.27 17.21
N TRP A 326 5.05 -23.08 18.24
CA TRP A 326 4.04 -23.99 18.76
C TRP A 326 2.79 -23.23 19.23
N PHE A 327 2.99 -22.16 20.00
CA PHE A 327 1.91 -21.32 20.50
C PHE A 327 1.06 -20.78 19.35
N ALA A 328 1.69 -20.17 18.33
CA ALA A 328 1.01 -19.64 17.15
C ALA A 328 0.24 -20.73 16.37
N SER A 329 0.81 -21.93 16.25
CA SER A 329 0.19 -23.05 15.50
C SER A 329 -1.09 -23.59 16.12
N ARG A 330 -1.32 -23.32 17.41
CA ARG A 330 -2.49 -23.77 18.17
C ARG A 330 -3.62 -22.74 18.21
N GLN A 331 -3.42 -21.61 17.54
CA GLN A 331 -4.39 -20.54 17.51
C GLN A 331 -5.39 -20.67 16.38
N ASP A 332 -6.55 -20.06 16.58
CA ASP A 332 -7.52 -19.82 15.52
C ASP A 332 -6.93 -18.81 14.51
N GLN A 333 -6.61 -19.31 13.31
CA GLN A 333 -6.03 -18.50 12.25
C GLN A 333 -6.99 -17.43 11.71
N GLN A 334 -8.29 -17.55 11.98
CA GLN A 334 -9.30 -16.56 11.59
C GLN A 334 -9.41 -15.41 12.60
N ARG A 335 -8.85 -15.56 13.80
CA ARG A 335 -8.94 -14.59 14.90
C ARG A 335 -7.58 -14.25 15.54
N PRO A 336 -6.67 -13.62 14.78
CA PRO A 336 -5.33 -13.23 15.26
C PRO A 336 -5.34 -12.27 16.46
N GLU A 337 -6.38 -11.47 16.63
CA GLU A 337 -6.53 -10.52 17.73
C GLU A 337 -6.60 -11.21 19.11
N THR A 338 -7.02 -12.48 19.16
CA THR A 338 -7.11 -13.23 20.42
C THR A 338 -5.85 -14.02 20.76
N TRP A 339 -4.84 -14.06 19.88
CA TRP A 339 -3.71 -14.98 20.04
C TRP A 339 -2.94 -14.75 21.34
N LEU A 340 -2.59 -13.50 21.68
CA LEU A 340 -1.82 -13.21 22.90
C LEU A 340 -2.56 -13.55 24.20
N GLY A 341 -3.89 -13.39 24.21
CA GLY A 341 -4.74 -13.69 25.37
C GLY A 341 -5.21 -15.15 25.45
N SER A 342 -4.79 -15.99 24.51
CA SER A 342 -5.21 -17.38 24.44
C SER A 342 -4.39 -18.30 25.36
N ARG A 343 -4.83 -19.56 25.47
CA ARG A 343 -4.15 -20.63 26.20
C ARG A 343 -3.91 -21.80 25.28
N VAL A 344 -2.73 -22.40 25.36
CA VAL A 344 -2.35 -23.55 24.54
C VAL A 344 -1.82 -24.69 25.41
N PRO A 345 -1.94 -25.96 24.98
CA PRO A 345 -1.36 -27.07 25.71
C PRO A 345 0.16 -27.11 25.53
N CYS A 346 0.88 -27.45 26.60
CA CYS A 346 2.31 -27.77 26.54
C CYS A 346 2.55 -28.86 25.48
N PRO A 347 3.55 -28.70 24.59
CA PRO A 347 3.86 -29.70 23.56
C PRO A 347 4.15 -31.10 24.12
N THR A 348 4.65 -31.17 25.35
CA THR A 348 5.10 -32.42 25.97
C THR A 348 4.03 -33.01 26.90
N CYS A 349 3.61 -32.30 27.94
CA CYS A 349 2.66 -32.84 28.94
C CYS A 349 1.21 -32.39 28.75
N ARG A 350 0.94 -31.52 27.77
CA ARG A 350 -0.38 -30.92 27.48
C ARG A 350 -0.97 -30.04 28.59
N ALA A 351 -0.25 -29.79 29.69
CA ALA A 351 -0.63 -28.77 30.67
C ALA A 351 -0.89 -27.44 29.96
N LYS A 352 -2.08 -26.86 30.16
CA LYS A 352 -2.44 -25.59 29.52
C LYS A 352 -1.60 -24.46 30.09
N PHE A 353 -1.14 -23.55 29.24
CA PHE A 353 -0.38 -22.38 29.65
C PHE A 353 -0.73 -21.18 28.77
N CYS A 354 -0.52 -19.98 29.30
CA CYS A 354 -0.64 -18.71 28.60
C CYS A 354 0.75 -18.07 28.40
N ILE A 355 0.81 -16.96 27.68
CA ILE A 355 2.09 -16.27 27.42
C ILE A 355 2.84 -15.84 28.69
N LEU A 356 2.12 -15.52 29.77
CA LEU A 356 2.70 -15.11 31.06
C LEU A 356 3.41 -16.25 31.79
N ASP A 357 3.05 -17.49 31.48
CA ASP A 357 3.63 -18.69 32.12
C ASP A 357 4.97 -19.10 31.47
N VAL A 358 5.41 -18.39 30.44
CA VAL A 358 6.63 -18.71 29.69
C VAL A 358 7.80 -17.93 30.29
N CYS A 359 8.73 -18.64 30.91
CA CYS A 359 9.90 -18.06 31.57
C CYS A 359 11.17 -18.38 30.80
N ILE A 360 12.04 -17.37 30.62
CA ILE A 360 13.41 -17.59 30.15
C ILE A 360 14.21 -18.28 31.24
N VAL A 361 15.04 -19.25 30.87
CA VAL A 361 15.96 -19.93 31.78
C VAL A 361 17.29 -19.18 31.81
N THR A 362 17.78 -18.88 33.01
CA THR A 362 19.11 -18.30 33.26
C THR A 362 19.92 -19.12 34.23
#